data_AF-A0A960YMM5-F1
#
_entry.id   AF-A0A960YMM5-F1
#
_cell.length_a   1.000
_cell.length_b   1.000
_cell.length_c   1.000
_cell.angle_alpha   90.00
_cell.angle_beta   90.00
_cell.angle_gamma   90.00
#
_symmetry.space_group_name_H-M   'P 1'
#
loop_
_entity.id
_entity.type
_entity.pdbx_description
1 polymer ?
#
loop_
_entity_poly.entity_id
_entity_poly.type
_entity_poly.pdbx_seq_one_letter_code
_entity_poly.pdbx_strand_id
1 'polypeptide(L)'
;IDVKGTTFVVEAPSEGNKITVRVIEGKVTVSRDVADLEKVSAEDLAQNPQLKEALESLAKPVELNPGEQIVTDAFEPEEGLEATIEKQSDAPLEKEKASAEDLRKDSSEAALMPVVPQETFEEARDSGINGDPDAGEVRKKLATDYQANLEGRANELEEALKAAPDIQSAQDFQRVFKILEVVYTTDGQQRAGSVISQAGGLLFLYAPDGLFRLPIDQVRQIDYYNSDEVQLEDLNKNTEQPPEKEK
;
A
#
# COMPACT_ATOMS: atom_id res chain seq x y z
N ILE A 1 0.48 17.98 -10.81
CA ILE A 1 1.34 16.77 -10.74
C ILE A 1 1.45 16.24 -12.16
N ASP A 2 2.60 16.37 -12.82
CA ASP A 2 2.84 15.82 -14.15
C ASP A 2 3.48 14.45 -13.97
N VAL A 3 2.65 13.40 -13.88
CA VAL A 3 3.08 12.03 -13.58
C VAL A 3 3.09 11.22 -14.87
N LYS A 4 4.22 11.19 -15.57
CA LYS A 4 4.45 10.13 -16.55
C LYS A 4 5.15 8.97 -15.83
N GLY A 5 4.44 7.86 -15.65
CA GLY A 5 5.02 6.58 -15.22
C GLY A 5 5.82 6.67 -13.92
N THR A 6 5.24 7.22 -12.85
CA THR A 6 5.87 7.21 -11.53
C THR A 6 5.07 6.31 -10.61
N THR A 7 5.77 5.40 -9.96
CA THR A 7 5.19 4.41 -9.05
C THR A 7 5.95 4.47 -7.75
N PHE A 8 5.25 4.67 -6.64
CA PHE A 8 5.82 4.79 -5.31
C PHE A 8 4.86 4.21 -4.27
N VAL A 9 5.39 3.85 -3.11
CA VAL A 9 4.65 3.32 -1.98
C VAL A 9 4.74 4.31 -0.82
N VAL A 10 3.63 4.46 -0.10
CA VAL A 10 3.56 5.19 1.15
C VAL A 10 3.04 4.25 2.22
N GLU A 11 3.86 3.96 3.23
CA GLU A 11 3.50 3.11 4.35
C GLU A 11 3.37 3.97 5.61
N ALA A 12 2.20 3.90 6.25
CA ALA A 12 1.94 4.48 7.57
C ALA A 12 1.40 3.36 8.47
N PRO A 13 2.21 2.80 9.38
CA PRO A 13 1.82 1.68 10.22
C PRO A 13 0.75 2.11 11.22
N SER A 14 -0.12 1.16 11.59
CA SER A 14 -1.15 1.35 12.62
C SER A 14 -0.57 1.49 14.03
N GLU A 15 0.65 1.01 14.25
CA GLU A 15 1.41 1.14 15.48
C GLU A 15 2.74 1.86 15.20
N GLY A 16 3.01 2.92 15.96
CA GLY A 16 4.15 3.81 15.73
C GLY A 16 3.79 5.02 14.86
N ASN A 17 4.74 5.94 14.73
CA ASN A 17 4.55 7.20 14.01
C ASN A 17 5.44 7.31 12.77
N LYS A 18 6.02 6.22 12.26
CA LYS A 18 6.95 6.29 11.12
C LYS A 18 6.24 6.18 9.78
N ILE A 19 6.39 7.19 8.94
CA ILE A 19 5.95 7.20 7.55
C ILE A 19 7.13 6.82 6.66
N THR A 20 6.92 5.85 5.77
CA THR A 20 7.90 5.47 4.74
C THR A 20 7.38 5.85 3.36
N VAL A 21 8.22 6.50 2.56
CA VAL A 21 7.96 6.75 1.14
C VAL A 21 9.05 6.09 0.31
N ARG A 22 8.68 5.19 -0.60
CA ARG A 22 9.61 4.38 -1.40
C ARG A 22 9.31 4.50 -2.88
N VAL A 23 10.31 4.73 -3.73
CA VAL A 23 10.12 4.88 -5.19
C VAL A 23 10.48 3.60 -5.93
N ILE A 24 9.53 3.11 -6.74
CA ILE A 24 9.68 1.92 -7.59
C ILE A 24 10.09 2.32 -9.00
N GLU A 25 9.39 3.31 -9.57
CA GLU A 25 9.59 3.79 -10.94
C GLU A 25 9.43 5.31 -10.98
N GLY A 26 10.17 5.97 -11.87
CA GLY A 26 10.12 7.41 -12.05
C GLY A 26 10.88 8.18 -10.98
N LYS A 27 10.50 9.43 -10.75
CA LYS A 27 11.12 10.31 -9.76
C LYS A 27 10.05 10.96 -8.90
N VAL A 28 10.25 10.96 -7.59
CA VAL A 28 9.32 11.57 -6.64
C VAL A 28 10.06 12.63 -5.84
N THR A 29 9.45 13.81 -5.74
CA THR A 29 9.91 14.85 -4.82
C THR A 29 9.04 14.78 -3.56
N VAL A 30 9.66 14.57 -2.41
CA VAL A 30 9.00 14.49 -1.11
C VAL A 30 9.34 15.75 -0.30
N SER A 31 8.34 16.35 0.31
CA SER A 31 8.48 17.45 1.26
C SER A 31 7.48 17.25 2.40
N ARG A 32 7.79 17.74 3.60
CA ARG A 32 6.80 17.77 4.69
C ARG A 32 5.71 18.78 4.35
N ASP A 33 4.48 18.48 4.75
CA ASP A 33 3.39 19.45 4.64
C ASP A 33 3.64 20.57 5.64
N VAL A 34 3.74 21.79 5.13
CA VAL A 34 4.05 22.99 5.91
C VAL A 34 2.81 23.83 6.20
N ALA A 35 1.62 23.37 5.85
CA ALA A 35 0.37 24.12 6.08
C ALA A 35 0.12 24.42 7.58
N ASP A 36 0.59 23.57 8.49
CA ASP A 36 0.56 23.86 9.94
C ASP A 36 1.68 24.82 10.36
N LEU A 37 2.78 24.89 9.60
CA LEU A 37 3.91 25.80 9.84
C LEU A 37 3.60 27.24 9.41
N GLU A 38 2.65 27.44 8.48
CA GLU A 38 2.14 28.77 8.09
C GLU A 38 1.33 29.45 9.20
N LYS A 39 0.99 28.72 10.29
CA LYS A 39 0.32 29.27 11.48
C LYS A 39 1.29 29.98 12.44
N VAL A 40 2.60 29.86 12.25
CA VAL A 40 3.59 30.62 13.03
C VAL A 40 3.52 32.09 12.64
N SER A 41 3.36 32.99 13.62
CA SER A 41 3.24 34.42 13.32
C SER A 41 4.59 35.02 12.86
N ALA A 42 4.53 36.08 12.05
CA ALA A 42 5.72 36.79 11.61
C ALA A 42 6.50 37.44 12.79
N GLU A 43 5.82 37.73 13.90
CA GLU A 43 6.45 38.23 15.12
C GLU A 43 7.26 37.14 15.83
N ASP A 44 6.75 35.91 15.89
CA ASP A 44 7.46 34.77 16.51
C ASP A 44 8.71 34.38 15.70
N LEU A 45 8.60 34.40 14.36
CA LEU A 45 9.75 34.17 13.47
C LEU A 45 10.81 35.28 13.55
N ALA A 46 10.40 36.51 13.84
CA ALA A 46 11.33 37.64 14.00
C ALA A 46 12.05 37.59 15.35
N GLN A 47 11.38 37.06 16.39
CA GLN A 47 11.96 36.91 17.73
C GLN A 47 12.81 35.65 17.87
N ASN A 48 12.56 34.62 17.06
CA ASN A 48 13.27 33.35 17.13
C ASN A 48 13.90 32.96 15.77
N PRO A 49 15.12 33.41 15.46
CA PRO A 49 15.78 33.11 14.19
C PRO A 49 16.09 31.61 14.01
N GLN A 50 16.24 30.85 15.10
CA GLN A 50 16.43 29.39 15.05
C GLN A 50 15.17 28.68 14.55
N LEU A 51 13.99 29.15 14.96
CA LEU A 51 12.71 28.63 14.46
C LEU A 51 12.56 28.84 12.96
N LYS A 52 13.02 29.99 12.44
CA LYS A 52 13.01 30.27 11.01
C LYS A 52 13.94 29.33 10.23
N GLU A 53 15.16 29.09 10.71
CA GLU A 53 16.11 28.17 10.07
C GLU A 53 15.59 26.72 10.11
N ALA A 54 14.97 26.33 11.23
CA ALA A 54 14.32 25.03 11.39
C ALA A 54 13.19 24.83 10.37
N LEU A 55 12.33 25.83 10.19
CA LEU A 55 11.27 25.81 9.18
C LEU A 55 11.80 25.74 7.75
N GLU A 56 12.83 26.52 7.42
CA GLU A 56 13.47 26.47 6.10
C GLU A 56 14.14 25.11 5.85
N SER A 57 14.65 24.44 6.89
CA SER A 57 15.19 23.08 6.80
C SER A 57 14.09 22.05 6.54
N LEU A 58 12.97 22.12 7.27
CA LEU A 58 11.81 21.23 7.14
C LEU A 58 11.12 21.36 5.77
N ALA A 59 11.13 22.56 5.19
CA ALA A 59 10.55 22.82 3.88
C ALA A 59 11.41 22.34 2.71
N LYS A 60 12.65 21.91 2.93
CA LYS A 60 13.54 21.45 1.84
C LYS A 60 13.00 20.15 1.24
N PRO A 61 12.66 20.15 -0.06
CA PRO A 61 12.24 18.93 -0.73
C PRO A 61 13.44 18.00 -0.95
N VAL A 62 13.18 16.70 -0.91
CA VAL A 62 14.13 15.64 -1.25
C VAL A 62 13.65 14.92 -2.49
N GLU A 63 14.53 14.79 -3.49
CA GLU A 63 14.26 13.99 -4.68
C GLU A 63 14.67 12.52 -4.43
N LEU A 64 13.74 11.61 -4.71
CA LEU A 64 13.91 10.17 -4.68
C LEU A 64 13.88 9.59 -6.10
N ASN A 65 14.87 8.77 -6.38
CA ASN A 65 15.01 7.97 -7.60
C ASN A 65 14.55 6.52 -7.32
N PRO A 66 14.37 5.69 -8.37
CA PRO A 66 13.99 4.29 -8.20
C PRO A 66 14.95 3.55 -7.26
N GLY A 67 14.40 2.85 -6.27
CA GLY A 67 15.14 2.14 -5.23
C GLY A 67 15.56 2.98 -4.02
N GLU A 68 15.24 4.28 -4.01
CA GLU A 68 15.44 5.16 -2.86
C GLU A 68 14.16 5.24 -2.01
N GLN A 69 14.32 5.45 -0.71
CA GLN A 69 13.23 5.66 0.24
C GLN A 69 13.57 6.77 1.25
N ILE A 70 12.54 7.26 1.91
CA ILE A 70 12.63 8.10 3.11
C ILE A 70 11.81 7.43 4.20
N VAL A 71 12.35 7.40 5.41
CA VAL A 71 11.63 7.03 6.62
C VAL A 71 11.65 8.24 7.54
N THR A 72 10.49 8.76 7.92
CA THR A 72 10.37 9.94 8.76
C THR A 72 9.26 9.74 9.77
N ASP A 73 9.35 10.40 10.92
CA ASP A 73 8.23 10.45 11.84
C ASP A 73 7.11 11.33 11.27
N ALA A 74 5.87 10.94 11.55
CA ALA A 74 4.66 11.66 11.24
C ALA A 74 4.61 12.94 12.07
N PHE A 75 4.00 13.97 11.51
CA PHE A 75 3.80 15.22 12.25
C PHE A 75 2.67 15.02 13.26
N GLU A 76 3.00 15.06 14.55
CA GLU A 76 2.01 15.04 15.63
C GLU A 76 1.77 16.47 16.12
N PRO A 77 0.60 17.07 15.81
CA PRO A 77 0.32 18.47 16.16
C PRO A 77 0.04 18.68 17.65
N GLU A 78 -0.09 17.62 18.46
CA GLU A 78 -0.46 17.70 19.87
C GLU A 78 0.67 18.21 20.80
N GLU A 79 1.94 18.12 20.38
CA GLU A 79 3.09 18.55 21.20
C GLU A 79 3.37 20.06 21.17
N GLY A 80 2.60 20.83 20.38
CA GLY A 80 2.83 22.25 20.17
C GLY A 80 3.85 22.52 19.05
N LEU A 81 3.51 23.46 18.17
CA LEU A 81 4.19 23.71 16.89
C LEU A 81 5.70 23.94 17.03
N GLU A 82 6.13 24.71 18.04
CA GLU A 82 7.54 25.05 18.28
C GLU A 82 8.37 23.83 18.73
N ALA A 83 7.83 23.02 19.65
CA ALA A 83 8.50 21.81 20.14
C ALA A 83 8.59 20.74 19.06
N THR A 84 7.54 20.61 18.23
CA THR A 84 7.55 19.70 17.08
C THR A 84 8.58 20.16 16.03
N ILE A 85 8.69 21.47 15.75
CA ILE A 85 9.68 22.02 14.81
C ILE A 85 11.10 21.76 15.30
N GLU A 86 11.43 22.05 16.56
CA GLU A 86 12.78 21.84 17.10
C GLU A 86 13.21 20.37 17.06
N LYS A 87 12.34 19.45 17.47
CA LYS A 87 12.62 17.99 17.41
C LYS A 87 12.85 17.53 15.97
N GLN A 88 12.07 18.05 15.04
CA GLN A 88 12.07 17.59 13.65
C GLN A 88 13.11 18.29 12.77
N SER A 89 13.62 19.46 13.18
CA SER A 89 14.68 20.17 12.45
C SER A 89 16.05 19.51 12.58
N ASP A 90 16.28 18.78 13.68
CA ASP A 90 17.49 17.98 13.88
C ASP A 90 17.50 16.68 13.07
N ALA A 91 16.35 16.29 12.51
CA ALA A 91 16.17 15.10 11.67
C ALA A 91 15.64 15.50 10.28
N PRO A 92 16.49 16.08 9.40
CA PRO A 92 16.11 16.35 8.02
C PRO A 92 15.66 15.07 7.33
N LEU A 93 14.84 15.20 6.27
CA LEU A 93 14.47 14.05 5.45
C LEU A 93 15.74 13.46 4.83
N GLU A 94 16.19 12.32 5.35
CA GLU A 94 17.33 11.60 4.81
C GLU A 94 16.85 10.53 3.84
N LYS A 95 17.50 10.48 2.68
CA LYS A 95 17.26 9.43 1.70
C LYS A 95 18.12 8.22 2.00
N GLU A 96 17.51 7.07 1.90
CA GLU A 96 18.13 5.77 2.12
C GLU A 96 17.88 4.85 0.92
N LYS A 97 18.61 3.75 0.83
CA LYS A 97 18.31 2.70 -0.15
C LYS A 97 17.26 1.76 0.43
N ALA A 98 16.22 1.50 -0.34
CA ALA A 98 15.24 0.47 0.02
C ALA A 98 15.86 -0.93 -0.05
N SER A 99 15.32 -1.85 0.74
CA SER A 99 15.74 -3.25 0.69
C SER A 99 15.29 -3.90 -0.62
N ALA A 100 16.03 -4.92 -1.07
CA ALA A 100 15.67 -5.65 -2.29
C ALA A 100 14.37 -6.45 -2.14
N GLU A 101 14.06 -6.90 -0.91
CA GLU A 101 12.85 -7.63 -0.60
C GLU A 101 11.62 -6.73 -0.69
N ASP A 102 11.69 -5.55 -0.06
CA ASP A 102 10.64 -4.53 -0.10
C ASP A 102 10.37 -4.06 -1.52
N LEU A 103 11.42 -3.72 -2.28
CA LEU A 103 11.28 -3.33 -3.68
C LEU A 103 10.64 -4.42 -4.53
N ARG A 104 10.96 -5.70 -4.25
CA ARG A 104 10.36 -6.82 -4.99
C ARG A 104 8.88 -6.94 -4.68
N LYS A 105 8.51 -6.89 -3.39
CA LYS A 105 7.12 -6.92 -2.93
C LYS A 105 6.31 -5.78 -3.55
N ASP A 106 6.79 -4.55 -3.37
CA ASP A 106 6.12 -3.35 -3.89
C ASP A 106 6.00 -3.36 -5.42
N SER A 107 7.04 -3.83 -6.12
CA SER A 107 6.98 -3.96 -7.58
C SER A 107 5.93 -4.97 -8.02
N SER A 108 5.80 -6.08 -7.30
CA SER A 108 4.74 -7.08 -7.56
C SER A 108 3.35 -6.51 -7.26
N GLU A 109 3.20 -5.71 -6.21
CA GLU A 109 1.94 -5.01 -5.90
C GLU A 109 1.59 -3.98 -6.98
N ALA A 110 2.55 -3.15 -7.37
CA ALA A 110 2.38 -2.17 -8.43
C ALA A 110 2.10 -2.79 -9.80
N ALA A 111 2.68 -3.94 -10.11
CA ALA A 111 2.39 -4.66 -11.34
C ALA A 111 0.92 -5.10 -11.42
N LEU A 112 0.23 -5.25 -10.29
CA LEU A 112 -1.21 -5.53 -10.26
C LEU A 112 -2.09 -4.28 -10.25
N MET A 113 -1.53 -3.09 -10.02
CA MET A 113 -2.30 -1.84 -10.07
C MET A 113 -2.62 -1.45 -11.52
N PRO A 114 -3.89 -1.51 -11.96
CA PRO A 114 -4.24 -1.20 -13.33
C PRO A 114 -4.11 0.29 -13.59
N VAL A 115 -3.56 0.62 -14.75
CA VAL A 115 -3.61 1.99 -15.29
C VAL A 115 -4.86 2.07 -16.15
N VAL A 116 -5.72 3.06 -15.88
CA VAL A 116 -6.88 3.31 -16.73
C VAL A 116 -6.44 3.88 -18.07
N PRO A 117 -7.13 3.57 -19.19
CA PRO A 117 -6.80 4.12 -20.49
C PRO A 117 -6.75 5.66 -20.44
N GLN A 118 -5.79 6.26 -21.16
CA GLN A 118 -5.59 7.71 -21.16
C GLN A 118 -6.86 8.46 -21.56
N GLU A 119 -7.62 7.93 -22.52
CA GLU A 119 -8.91 8.50 -22.95
C GLU A 119 -9.93 8.55 -21.80
N THR A 120 -10.11 7.45 -21.06
CA THR A 120 -11.02 7.39 -19.91
C THR A 120 -10.55 8.30 -18.78
N PHE A 121 -9.23 8.45 -18.58
CA PHE A 121 -8.67 9.39 -17.61
C PHE A 121 -8.90 10.85 -18.00
N GLU A 122 -8.68 11.21 -19.26
CA GLU A 122 -8.92 12.57 -19.77
C GLU A 122 -10.40 12.95 -19.67
N GLU A 123 -11.30 12.03 -20.05
CA GLU A 123 -12.75 12.19 -19.90
C GLU A 123 -13.16 12.37 -18.42
N ALA A 124 -12.57 11.59 -17.52
CA ALA A 124 -12.78 11.70 -16.07
C ALA A 124 -12.29 13.04 -15.49
N ARG A 125 -11.15 13.54 -15.97
CA ARG A 125 -10.59 14.83 -15.55
C ARG A 125 -11.45 15.99 -16.05
N ASP A 126 -11.84 15.95 -17.32
CA ASP A 126 -12.56 17.05 -17.97
C ASP A 126 -14.01 17.15 -17.49
N SER A 127 -14.60 16.03 -17.03
CA SER A 127 -15.94 15.97 -16.43
C SER A 127 -16.02 16.37 -14.96
N GLY A 128 -14.90 16.63 -14.28
CA GLY A 128 -14.92 17.10 -12.89
C GLY A 128 -15.60 16.13 -11.91
N ILE A 129 -15.31 14.83 -12.02
CA ILE A 129 -15.95 13.73 -11.26
C ILE A 129 -16.13 14.01 -9.76
N ASN A 130 -15.23 14.77 -9.12
CA ASN A 130 -15.31 15.07 -7.69
C ASN A 130 -16.39 16.11 -7.30
N GLY A 131 -17.05 16.77 -8.27
CA GLY A 131 -18.03 17.82 -8.01
C GLY A 131 -19.34 17.73 -8.82
N ASP A 132 -19.38 16.95 -9.91
CA ASP A 132 -20.56 16.88 -10.77
C ASP A 132 -21.40 15.60 -10.52
N PRO A 133 -22.62 15.70 -9.96
CA PRO A 133 -23.52 14.55 -9.78
C PRO A 133 -23.96 13.90 -11.10
N ASP A 134 -23.88 14.61 -12.23
CA ASP A 134 -24.26 14.10 -13.56
C ASP A 134 -23.11 13.33 -14.25
N ALA A 135 -21.90 13.31 -13.67
CA ALA A 135 -20.75 12.51 -14.14
C ALA A 135 -20.92 10.99 -13.91
N GLY A 136 -22.14 10.51 -13.68
CA GLY A 136 -22.44 9.11 -13.33
C GLY A 136 -22.01 8.10 -14.41
N GLU A 137 -22.11 8.45 -15.70
CA GLU A 137 -21.67 7.58 -16.79
C GLU A 137 -20.14 7.48 -16.86
N VAL A 138 -19.42 8.60 -16.72
CA VAL A 138 -17.95 8.62 -16.72
C VAL A 138 -17.39 7.85 -15.52
N ARG A 139 -18.00 7.98 -14.33
CA ARG A 139 -17.64 7.17 -13.15
C ARG A 139 -17.81 5.67 -13.39
N LYS A 140 -18.94 5.26 -14.01
CA LYS A 140 -19.20 3.85 -14.33
C LYS A 140 -18.20 3.32 -15.35
N LYS A 141 -17.90 4.09 -16.40
CA LYS A 141 -16.90 3.74 -17.41
C LYS A 141 -15.52 3.58 -16.76
N LEU A 142 -15.10 4.54 -15.95
CA LEU A 142 -13.82 4.49 -15.22
C LEU A 142 -13.73 3.26 -14.31
N ALA A 143 -14.78 2.96 -13.53
CA ALA A 143 -14.82 1.78 -12.67
C ALA A 143 -14.77 0.48 -13.48
N THR A 144 -15.48 0.42 -14.60
CA THR A 144 -15.52 -0.75 -15.49
C THR A 144 -14.16 -1.00 -16.13
N ASP A 145 -13.53 0.04 -16.68
CA ASP A 145 -12.21 -0.04 -17.32
C ASP A 145 -11.13 -0.41 -16.31
N TYR A 146 -11.19 0.18 -15.11
CA TYR A 146 -10.30 -0.16 -14.01
C TYR A 146 -10.41 -1.65 -13.65
N GLN A 147 -11.64 -2.14 -13.46
CA GLN A 147 -11.90 -3.52 -13.09
C GLN A 147 -11.48 -4.51 -14.19
N ALA A 148 -11.79 -4.22 -15.45
CA ALA A 148 -11.38 -5.05 -16.58
C ALA A 148 -9.85 -5.15 -16.69
N ASN A 149 -9.14 -4.04 -16.47
CA ASN A 149 -7.68 -4.03 -16.48
C ASN A 149 -7.08 -4.77 -15.27
N LEU A 150 -7.69 -4.66 -14.09
CA LEU A 150 -7.30 -5.42 -12.89
C LEU A 150 -7.44 -6.92 -13.14
N GLU A 151 -8.57 -7.34 -13.71
CA GLU A 151 -8.84 -8.75 -14.05
C GLU A 151 -7.81 -9.27 -15.07
N GLY A 152 -7.50 -8.49 -16.10
CA GLY A 152 -6.46 -8.83 -17.08
C GLY A 152 -5.09 -9.08 -16.42
N ARG A 153 -4.63 -8.15 -15.58
CA ARG A 153 -3.36 -8.28 -14.85
C ARG A 153 -3.36 -9.44 -13.85
N ALA A 154 -4.48 -9.66 -13.17
CA ALA A 154 -4.63 -10.78 -12.26
C ALA A 154 -4.54 -12.13 -13.00
N ASN A 155 -5.12 -12.21 -14.20
CA ASN A 155 -5.01 -13.41 -15.04
C ASN A 155 -3.56 -13.63 -15.51
N GLU A 156 -2.85 -12.58 -15.92
CA GLU A 156 -1.43 -12.66 -16.28
C GLU A 156 -0.58 -13.16 -15.11
N LEU A 157 -0.83 -12.65 -13.89
CA LEU A 157 -0.16 -13.13 -12.68
C LEU A 157 -0.48 -14.60 -12.40
N GLU A 158 -1.75 -15.00 -12.50
CA GLU A 158 -2.17 -16.38 -12.29
C GLU A 158 -1.47 -17.34 -13.28
N GLU A 159 -1.37 -16.97 -14.56
CA GLU A 159 -0.65 -17.73 -15.56
C GLU A 159 0.85 -17.79 -15.27
N ALA A 160 1.47 -16.68 -14.86
CA ALA A 160 2.88 -16.65 -14.48
C ALA A 160 3.18 -17.54 -13.26
N LEU A 161 2.30 -17.55 -12.26
CA LEU A 161 2.41 -18.39 -11.08
C LEU A 161 2.22 -19.88 -11.43
N LYS A 162 1.26 -20.22 -12.30
CA LYS A 162 1.07 -21.60 -12.78
C LYS A 162 2.22 -22.10 -13.65
N ALA A 163 2.85 -21.22 -14.41
CA ALA A 163 4.01 -21.55 -15.24
C ALA A 163 5.30 -21.68 -14.43
N ALA A 164 5.31 -21.29 -13.16
CA ALA A 164 6.47 -21.40 -12.30
C ALA A 164 6.80 -22.90 -12.08
N PRO A 165 7.99 -23.37 -12.51
CA PRO A 165 8.33 -24.79 -12.48
C PRO A 165 8.44 -25.37 -11.06
N ASP A 166 8.54 -24.50 -10.06
CA ASP A 166 8.91 -24.85 -8.69
C ASP A 166 7.73 -25.24 -7.79
N ILE A 167 6.48 -25.16 -8.28
CA ILE A 167 5.25 -25.42 -7.49
C ILE A 167 4.35 -26.41 -8.24
N GLN A 168 4.48 -27.70 -7.93
CA GLN A 168 3.65 -28.77 -8.50
C GLN A 168 2.82 -29.53 -7.46
N SER A 169 3.06 -29.26 -6.17
CA SER A 169 2.42 -29.92 -5.04
C SER A 169 2.29 -28.98 -3.84
N ALA A 170 1.47 -29.34 -2.85
CA ALA A 170 1.38 -28.60 -1.59
C ALA A 170 2.72 -28.53 -0.84
N GLN A 171 3.54 -29.59 -0.94
CA GLN A 171 4.89 -29.62 -0.35
C GLN A 171 5.84 -28.66 -1.05
N ASP A 172 5.76 -28.58 -2.39
CA ASP A 172 6.52 -27.60 -3.16
C ASP A 172 6.10 -26.17 -2.81
N PHE A 173 4.78 -25.96 -2.65
CA PHE A 173 4.21 -24.68 -2.23
C PHE A 173 4.79 -24.22 -0.89
N GLN A 174 4.77 -25.07 0.14
CA GLN A 174 5.34 -24.76 1.47
C GLN A 174 6.86 -24.57 1.46
N ARG A 175 7.57 -25.23 0.54
CA ARG A 175 9.01 -25.02 0.38
C ARG A 175 9.30 -23.61 -0.14
N VAL A 176 8.52 -23.17 -1.14
CA VAL A 176 8.65 -21.86 -1.80
C VAL A 176 8.14 -20.73 -0.91
N PHE A 177 7.00 -20.91 -0.27
CA PHE A 177 6.37 -19.95 0.63
C PHE A 177 6.62 -20.32 2.09
N LYS A 178 7.47 -19.54 2.75
CA LYS A 178 7.87 -19.76 4.15
C LYS A 178 6.81 -19.33 5.16
N ILE A 179 5.97 -18.40 4.77
CA ILE A 179 4.84 -17.93 5.55
C ILE A 179 3.58 -18.34 4.79
N LEU A 180 2.67 -18.95 5.50
CA LEU A 180 1.32 -19.26 5.04
C LEU A 180 0.35 -18.33 5.76
N GLU A 181 -0.52 -17.70 5.00
CA GLU A 181 -1.61 -16.89 5.52
C GLU A 181 -2.92 -17.65 5.46
N VAL A 182 -3.69 -17.57 6.55
CA VAL A 182 -5.07 -18.04 6.62
C VAL A 182 -5.98 -16.83 6.62
N VAL A 183 -6.71 -16.66 5.53
CA VAL A 183 -7.66 -15.57 5.35
C VAL A 183 -9.04 -16.02 5.79
N TYR A 184 -9.60 -15.32 6.77
CA TYR A 184 -10.97 -15.48 7.24
C TYR A 184 -11.84 -14.40 6.62
N THR A 185 -12.88 -14.79 5.91
CA THR A 185 -13.81 -13.85 5.28
C THR A 185 -15.05 -13.61 6.15
N THR A 186 -15.77 -12.52 5.88
CA THR A 186 -16.98 -12.11 6.62
C THR A 186 -18.14 -13.10 6.49
N ASP A 187 -18.16 -13.90 5.42
CA ASP A 187 -19.12 -14.98 5.21
C ASP A 187 -18.77 -16.28 5.97
N GLY A 188 -17.67 -16.27 6.73
CA GLY A 188 -17.20 -17.40 7.52
C GLY A 188 -16.36 -18.41 6.74
N GLN A 189 -16.06 -18.17 5.45
CA GLN A 189 -15.08 -18.99 4.75
C GLN A 189 -13.67 -18.76 5.27
N GLN A 190 -12.85 -19.78 5.11
CA GLN A 190 -11.43 -19.76 5.45
C GLN A 190 -10.66 -20.31 4.27
N ARG A 191 -9.56 -19.65 3.91
CA ARG A 191 -8.61 -20.16 2.90
C ARG A 191 -7.18 -19.93 3.33
N ALA A 192 -6.38 -20.98 3.24
CA ALA A 192 -4.94 -20.94 3.48
C ALA A 192 -4.17 -20.85 2.16
N GLY A 193 -3.17 -19.99 2.12
CA GLY A 193 -2.32 -19.79 0.95
C GLY A 193 -1.14 -18.88 1.27
N SER A 194 -0.61 -18.20 0.26
CA SER A 194 0.34 -17.11 0.40
C SER A 194 -0.24 -15.83 -0.20
N VAL A 195 -0.26 -14.74 0.57
CA VAL A 195 -0.67 -13.43 0.05
C VAL A 195 0.43 -12.89 -0.85
N ILE A 196 0.14 -12.80 -2.15
CA ILE A 196 1.12 -12.37 -3.15
C ILE A 196 1.10 -10.85 -3.32
N SER A 197 -0.07 -10.23 -3.16
CA SER A 197 -0.26 -8.80 -3.41
C SER A 197 -1.63 -8.32 -2.91
N GLN A 198 -1.75 -7.00 -2.76
CA GLN A 198 -3.01 -6.28 -2.56
C GLN A 198 -3.11 -5.16 -3.59
N ALA A 199 -4.17 -5.14 -4.40
CA ALA A 199 -4.38 -4.10 -5.39
C ALA A 199 -5.86 -3.90 -5.71
N GLY A 200 -6.28 -2.64 -5.88
CA GLY A 200 -7.63 -2.31 -6.33
C GLY A 200 -8.76 -2.78 -5.41
N GLY A 201 -8.52 -2.82 -4.09
CA GLY A 201 -9.48 -3.34 -3.12
C GLY A 201 -9.57 -4.87 -3.07
N LEU A 202 -8.68 -5.58 -3.78
CA LEU A 202 -8.57 -7.03 -3.76
C LEU A 202 -7.27 -7.46 -3.07
N LEU A 203 -7.37 -8.57 -2.35
CA LEU A 203 -6.26 -9.34 -1.82
C LEU A 203 -6.07 -10.58 -2.70
N PHE A 204 -4.84 -10.77 -3.19
CA PHE A 204 -4.48 -11.88 -4.07
C PHE A 204 -3.82 -12.98 -3.25
N LEU A 205 -4.59 -14.01 -2.92
CA LEU A 205 -4.14 -15.18 -2.18
C LEU A 205 -3.84 -16.31 -3.16
N TYR A 206 -2.58 -16.69 -3.29
CA TYR A 206 -2.20 -17.85 -4.10
C TYR A 206 -2.19 -19.11 -3.23
N ALA A 207 -2.78 -20.18 -3.72
CA ALA A 207 -2.79 -21.49 -3.07
C ALA A 207 -2.57 -22.59 -4.12
N PRO A 208 -2.33 -23.85 -3.72
CA PRO A 208 -2.07 -24.93 -4.68
C PRO A 208 -3.18 -25.16 -5.72
N ASP A 209 -4.41 -24.80 -5.39
CA ASP A 209 -5.58 -24.91 -6.26
C ASP A 209 -5.84 -23.64 -7.11
N GLY A 210 -5.08 -22.56 -6.92
CA GLY A 210 -5.10 -21.40 -7.82
C GLY A 210 -4.92 -20.05 -7.12
N LEU A 211 -5.13 -18.98 -7.90
CA LEU A 211 -5.10 -17.60 -7.41
C LEU A 211 -6.52 -17.15 -7.03
N PHE A 212 -6.71 -16.87 -5.74
CA PHE A 212 -7.95 -16.32 -5.20
C PHE A 212 -7.87 -14.79 -5.13
N ARG A 213 -8.96 -14.15 -5.56
CA ARG A 213 -9.12 -12.70 -5.59
C ARG A 213 -10.18 -12.35 -4.56
N LEU A 214 -9.76 -11.90 -3.38
CA LEU A 214 -10.65 -11.69 -2.23
C LEU A 214 -10.90 -10.19 -2.04
N PRO A 215 -12.15 -9.70 -2.07
CA PRO A 215 -12.43 -8.32 -1.71
C PRO A 215 -11.96 -8.02 -0.28
N ILE A 216 -11.15 -6.97 -0.10
CA ILE A 216 -10.55 -6.62 1.20
C ILE A 216 -11.64 -6.29 2.24
N ASP A 217 -12.74 -5.68 1.80
CA ASP A 217 -13.90 -5.39 2.65
C ASP A 217 -14.62 -6.66 3.17
N GLN A 218 -14.37 -7.81 2.53
CA GLN A 218 -14.85 -9.11 2.96
C GLN A 218 -13.80 -9.88 3.77
N VAL A 219 -12.58 -9.37 3.94
CA VAL A 219 -11.55 -9.98 4.78
C VAL A 219 -11.74 -9.52 6.22
N ARG A 220 -12.03 -10.46 7.12
CA ARG A 220 -12.20 -10.21 8.55
C ARG A 220 -10.87 -10.24 9.29
N GLN A 221 -10.04 -11.23 8.99
CA GLN A 221 -8.80 -11.52 9.70
C GLN A 221 -7.84 -12.30 8.81
N ILE A 222 -6.54 -12.08 9.02
CA ILE A 222 -5.47 -12.87 8.40
C ILE A 222 -4.56 -13.35 9.52
N ASP A 223 -4.38 -14.66 9.62
CA ASP A 223 -3.43 -15.28 10.55
C ASP A 223 -2.20 -15.77 9.79
N TYR A 224 -1.04 -15.68 10.42
CA TYR A 224 0.26 -16.02 9.82
C TYR A 224 0.84 -17.26 10.50
N TYR A 225 1.28 -18.21 9.68
CA TYR A 225 1.89 -19.44 10.15
C TYR A 225 3.19 -19.71 9.41
N ASN A 226 4.22 -20.15 10.14
CA ASN A 226 5.44 -20.63 9.48
C ASN A 226 5.15 -21.97 8.81
N SER A 227 5.58 -22.12 7.55
CA SER A 227 5.25 -23.29 6.74
C SER A 227 5.91 -24.58 7.20
N ASP A 228 6.90 -24.51 8.09
CA ASP A 228 7.55 -25.63 8.76
C ASP A 228 6.83 -26.09 10.04
N GLU A 229 5.90 -25.29 10.57
CA GLU A 229 5.15 -25.59 11.80
C GLU A 229 3.76 -26.21 11.53
N VAL A 230 3.19 -25.99 10.35
CA VAL A 230 1.83 -26.41 10.00
C VAL A 230 1.71 -26.98 8.59
N GLN A 231 0.79 -27.93 8.40
CA GLN A 231 0.46 -28.46 7.07
C GLN A 231 -0.67 -27.63 6.46
N LEU A 232 -0.52 -27.27 5.18
CA LEU A 232 -1.51 -26.44 4.48
C LEU A 232 -2.90 -27.09 4.44
N GLU A 233 -2.98 -28.42 4.36
CA GLU A 233 -4.26 -29.14 4.37
C GLU A 233 -4.99 -29.03 5.72
N ASP A 234 -4.25 -28.85 6.82
CA ASP A 234 -4.85 -28.67 8.15
C ASP A 234 -5.46 -27.27 8.30
N LEU A 235 -4.89 -26.28 7.62
CA LEU A 235 -5.36 -24.89 7.62
C LEU A 235 -6.58 -24.64 6.73
N ASN A 236 -6.96 -25.60 5.87
CA ASN A 236 -8.13 -25.49 4.98
C ASN A 236 -9.37 -26.22 5.51
N LYS A 237 -9.32 -26.77 6.74
CA LYS A 237 -10.46 -27.49 7.33
C LYS A 237 -11.55 -26.51 7.75
N ASN A 238 -12.67 -26.52 7.03
CA ASN A 238 -13.94 -25.94 7.45
C ASN A 238 -14.27 -26.36 8.89
N THR A 239 -14.14 -25.47 9.86
CA THR A 239 -14.90 -25.61 11.11
C THR A 239 -16.35 -25.27 10.82
N GLU A 240 -17.12 -26.30 10.43
CA GLU A 240 -18.52 -26.40 10.86
C GLU A 240 -18.55 -26.47 12.40
N GLN A 241 -18.30 -25.35 13.07
CA GLN A 241 -18.75 -25.18 14.45
C GLN A 241 -19.93 -24.23 14.42
N PRO A 242 -21.17 -24.74 14.61
CA PRO A 242 -22.30 -23.85 14.81
C PRO A 242 -22.03 -23.01 16.06
N PRO A 243 -22.46 -21.74 16.11
CA PRO A 243 -22.24 -20.89 17.26
C PRO A 243 -22.78 -21.60 18.50
N GLU A 244 -21.91 -21.80 19.49
CA GLU A 244 -22.33 -22.26 20.81
C GLU A 244 -23.42 -21.31 21.31
N LYS A 245 -24.62 -21.85 21.48
CA LYS A 245 -25.69 -21.14 22.18
C LYS A 245 -25.26 -21.04 23.63
N GLU A 246 -24.86 -19.83 24.03
CA GLU A 246 -24.79 -19.45 25.43
C GLU A 246 -26.13 -19.78 26.10
N LYS A 247 -26.06 -20.51 27.22
CA LYS A 247 -27.19 -20.83 28.11
C LYS A 247 -27.14 -19.94 29.33
#